data_AF-U9VY13-F1
#
_entry.id   AF-U9VY13-F1
#
_cell.length_a   1.000
_cell.length_b   1.000
_cell.length_c   1.000
_cell.angle_alpha   90.00
_cell.angle_beta   90.00
_cell.angle_gamma   90.00
#
_symmetry.space_group_name_H-M   'P 1'
#
loop_
_entity.id
_entity.type
_entity.pdbx_description
1 polymer ?
#
loop_
_entity_poly.entity_id
_entity_poly.type
_entity_poly.pdbx_seq_one_letter_code
_entity_poly.pdbx_strand_id
1 'polypeptide(L)'
;MRFLAQLQSPTLGFLIGGMVVASLGSRLAIPDAAYKFIVFMLLMKVGLTGGQEIRNANLVDMLVPAVFAVAIGIIIVFIGRHTLCKLPNVKTEDGIATAGLFGAVSGSTFAAGLTLLETDGIPYEAWTAALYPFMDIPALVTAIVLASIYTSKQRAAADEALGKEEYLSKEEYLGNQGGGTAVAYRSKPQGGTSSNRVRIWPIVKESLQGSALSALLLGIALGLLTQPERVYDTFFDPLFRGLLSVLMLVMGMEAAARLGELRKVAQWYTLYALIAPLLHGLIAFGFGMIAHVTTGFSLGGVVVLAVIAASSSDISGPPTLRAGIPAANPSAYIGSSTAIGTPVAIALGIPLFIALAQALGG
;
A
#
# COMPACT_ATOMS: atom_id res chain seq x y z
N MET A 1 21.25 29.03 -1.87
CA MET A 1 20.13 29.64 -2.64
C MET A 1 19.09 28.61 -3.12
N ARG A 2 19.44 27.37 -3.50
CA ARG A 2 18.46 26.33 -3.94
C ARG A 2 17.45 25.87 -2.87
N PHE A 3 17.85 25.73 -1.60
CA PHE A 3 16.95 25.26 -0.52
C PHE A 3 15.82 26.26 -0.17
N LEU A 4 16.15 27.55 -0.09
CA LEU A 4 15.15 28.61 0.11
C LEU A 4 14.16 28.72 -1.06
N ALA A 5 14.63 28.47 -2.29
CA ALA A 5 13.76 28.44 -3.47
C ALA A 5 12.82 27.22 -3.45
N GLN A 6 13.27 26.05 -2.99
CA GLN A 6 12.40 24.88 -2.80
C GLN A 6 11.32 25.12 -1.74
N LEU A 7 11.66 25.76 -0.61
CA LEU A 7 10.67 26.15 0.41
C LEU A 7 9.62 27.15 -0.11
N GLN A 8 9.91 27.89 -1.18
CA GLN A 8 8.98 28.82 -1.83
C GLN A 8 8.07 28.14 -2.86
N SER A 9 8.21 26.84 -3.12
CA SER A 9 7.27 26.12 -3.98
C SER A 9 5.88 26.10 -3.34
N PRO A 10 4.79 26.35 -4.10
CA PRO A 10 3.43 26.32 -3.57
C PRO A 10 3.13 25.02 -2.83
N THR A 11 3.54 23.87 -3.40
CA THR A 11 3.33 22.54 -2.84
C THR A 11 3.91 22.39 -1.43
N LEU A 12 5.19 22.74 -1.22
CA LEU A 12 5.81 22.71 0.11
C LEU A 12 5.23 23.77 1.04
N GLY A 13 4.88 24.94 0.52
CA GLY A 13 4.23 26.01 1.29
C GLY A 13 2.89 25.55 1.91
N PHE A 14 2.02 24.91 1.13
CA PHE A 14 0.76 24.37 1.63
C PHE A 14 0.97 23.20 2.62
N LEU A 15 1.94 22.32 2.36
CA LEU A 15 2.28 21.23 3.26
C LEU A 15 2.75 21.75 4.63
N ILE A 16 3.74 22.65 4.64
CA ILE A 16 4.27 23.27 5.87
C ILE A 16 3.18 24.09 6.56
N GLY A 17 2.40 24.85 5.79
CA GLY A 17 1.26 25.60 6.30
C GLY A 17 0.27 24.71 7.05
N GLY A 18 -0.03 23.53 6.51
CA GLY A 18 -0.89 22.54 7.16
C GLY A 18 -0.33 22.07 8.50
N MET A 19 0.97 21.76 8.53
CA MET A 19 1.65 21.36 9.78
C MET A 19 1.61 22.46 10.83
N VAL A 20 1.88 23.71 10.44
CA VAL A 20 1.84 24.87 11.35
C VAL A 20 0.43 25.08 11.89
N VAL A 21 -0.59 25.09 11.02
CA VAL A 21 -1.99 25.29 11.42
C VAL A 21 -2.43 24.22 12.42
N ALA A 22 -2.12 22.95 12.18
CA ALA A 22 -2.43 21.87 13.10
C ALA A 22 -1.66 21.99 14.43
N SER A 23 -0.36 22.35 14.38
CA SER A 23 0.49 22.50 15.57
C SER A 23 0.04 23.65 16.49
N LEU A 24 -0.58 24.70 15.93
CA LEU A 24 -1.17 25.80 16.68
C LEU A 24 -2.53 25.45 17.32
N GLY A 25 -2.98 24.19 17.21
CA GLY A 25 -4.26 23.75 17.77
C GLY A 25 -5.48 24.31 17.02
N SER A 26 -5.31 24.66 15.74
CA SER A 26 -6.42 25.15 14.91
C SER A 26 -7.54 24.13 14.80
N ARG A 27 -8.79 24.63 14.71
CA ARG A 27 -9.97 23.82 14.42
C ARG A 27 -10.25 23.67 12.93
N LEU A 28 -9.34 24.19 12.07
CA LEU A 28 -9.43 23.94 10.64
C LEU A 28 -9.40 22.43 10.43
N ALA A 29 -10.45 21.90 9.81
CA ALA A 29 -10.57 20.49 9.49
C ALA A 29 -11.24 20.40 8.12
N ILE A 30 -10.66 19.62 7.21
CA ILE A 30 -11.28 19.32 5.92
C ILE A 30 -12.13 18.07 6.11
N PRO A 31 -13.43 18.10 5.76
CA PRO A 31 -14.27 16.91 5.86
C PRO A 31 -13.74 15.76 5.01
N ASP A 32 -13.82 14.53 5.52
CA ASP A 32 -13.39 13.31 4.81
C ASP A 32 -14.03 13.17 3.41
N ALA A 33 -15.30 13.60 3.26
CA ALA A 33 -15.97 13.64 1.96
C ALA A 33 -15.27 14.57 0.96
N ALA A 34 -14.79 15.74 1.42
CA ALA A 34 -14.05 16.67 0.57
C ALA A 34 -12.66 16.13 0.21
N TYR A 35 -11.96 15.51 1.17
CA TYR A 35 -10.69 14.82 0.92
C TYR A 35 -10.83 13.73 -0.15
N LYS A 36 -11.83 12.84 0.00
CA LYS A 36 -12.12 11.77 -0.97
C LYS A 36 -12.48 12.33 -2.35
N PHE A 37 -13.23 13.43 -2.40
CA PHE A 37 -13.57 14.10 -3.66
C PHE A 37 -12.33 14.70 -4.33
N ILE A 38 -11.43 15.34 -3.57
CA ILE A 38 -10.15 15.86 -4.09
C ILE A 38 -9.32 14.73 -4.69
N VAL A 39 -9.12 13.63 -3.94
CA VAL A 39 -8.34 12.47 -4.42
C VAL A 39 -8.99 11.86 -5.67
N PHE A 40 -10.32 11.72 -5.68
CA PHE A 40 -11.07 11.28 -6.85
C PHE A 40 -10.79 12.17 -8.08
N MET A 41 -10.88 13.49 -7.93
CA MET A 41 -10.64 14.44 -9.01
C MET A 41 -9.21 14.37 -9.56
N LEU A 42 -8.22 14.28 -8.68
CA LEU A 42 -6.80 14.16 -9.06
C LEU A 42 -6.54 12.85 -9.82
N LEU A 43 -7.03 11.72 -9.30
CA LEU A 43 -6.85 10.41 -9.93
C LEU A 43 -7.65 10.27 -11.23
N MET A 44 -8.80 10.93 -11.35
CA MET A 44 -9.56 11.02 -12.59
C MET A 44 -8.76 11.73 -13.67
N LYS A 45 -8.19 12.91 -13.36
CA LYS A 45 -7.31 13.66 -14.27
C LYS A 45 -6.13 12.81 -14.72
N VAL A 46 -5.43 12.21 -13.76
CA VAL A 46 -4.26 11.35 -14.01
C VAL A 46 -4.65 10.16 -14.90
N GLY A 47 -5.79 9.53 -14.63
CA GLY A 47 -6.31 8.44 -15.44
C GLY A 47 -6.64 8.87 -16.87
N LEU A 48 -7.28 10.03 -17.05
CA LEU A 48 -7.59 10.57 -18.38
C LEU A 48 -6.31 10.75 -19.21
N THR A 49 -5.28 11.39 -18.65
CA THR A 49 -4.00 11.60 -19.32
C THR A 49 -3.32 10.26 -19.65
N GLY A 50 -3.29 9.33 -18.68
CA GLY A 50 -2.72 8.00 -18.89
C GLY A 50 -3.43 7.21 -19.97
N GLY A 51 -4.77 7.24 -20.00
CA GLY A 51 -5.56 6.58 -21.04
C GLY A 51 -5.32 7.17 -22.43
N GLN A 52 -5.17 8.49 -22.53
CA GLN A 52 -4.87 9.17 -23.80
C GLN A 52 -3.49 8.77 -24.35
N GLU A 53 -2.50 8.66 -23.47
CA GLU A 53 -1.15 8.24 -23.86
C GLU A 53 -1.11 6.77 -24.27
N ILE A 54 -1.82 5.88 -23.57
CA ILE A 54 -1.89 4.44 -23.88
C ILE A 54 -2.37 4.19 -25.31
N ARG A 55 -3.22 5.05 -25.89
CA ARG A 55 -3.69 4.92 -27.30
C ARG A 55 -2.55 4.92 -28.30
N ASN A 56 -1.52 5.70 -28.01
CA ASN A 56 -0.41 5.98 -28.91
C ASN A 56 0.89 5.32 -28.43
N ALA A 57 0.90 4.74 -27.23
CA ALA A 57 2.05 4.10 -26.63
C ALA A 57 2.26 2.68 -27.17
N ASN A 58 3.52 2.25 -27.17
CA ASN A 58 3.86 0.86 -27.41
C ASN A 58 3.63 0.05 -26.12
N LEU A 59 2.62 -0.83 -26.13
CA LEU A 59 2.25 -1.64 -24.97
C LEU A 59 3.39 -2.53 -24.46
N VAL A 60 4.38 -2.83 -25.30
CA VAL A 60 5.57 -3.61 -24.93
C VAL A 60 6.43 -2.85 -23.91
N ASP A 61 6.51 -1.53 -24.04
CA ASP A 61 7.31 -0.68 -23.14
C ASP A 61 6.70 -0.62 -21.73
N MET A 62 5.39 -0.86 -21.62
CA MET A 62 4.65 -0.92 -20.36
C MET A 62 4.80 -2.27 -19.64
N LEU A 63 5.11 -3.34 -20.39
CA LEU A 63 5.06 -4.71 -19.87
C LEU A 63 6.13 -4.94 -18.80
N VAL A 64 7.36 -4.47 -19.03
CA VAL A 64 8.46 -4.65 -18.07
C VAL A 64 8.18 -3.90 -16.75
N PRO A 65 7.84 -2.59 -16.76
CA PRO A 65 7.43 -1.88 -15.55
C PRO A 65 6.21 -2.48 -14.85
N ALA A 66 5.22 -2.99 -15.59
CA ALA A 66 4.06 -3.66 -14.99
C ALA A 66 4.44 -4.96 -14.27
N VAL A 67 5.30 -5.79 -14.86
CA VAL A 67 5.81 -7.01 -14.22
C VAL A 67 6.62 -6.66 -12.97
N PHE A 68 7.44 -5.61 -13.03
CA PHE A 68 8.17 -5.13 -11.86
C PHE A 68 7.23 -4.60 -10.77
N ALA A 69 6.18 -3.86 -11.11
CA ALA A 69 5.18 -3.41 -10.13
C ALA A 69 4.54 -4.59 -9.37
N VAL A 70 4.17 -5.67 -10.08
CA VAL A 70 3.68 -6.93 -9.47
C VAL A 70 4.74 -7.54 -8.55
N ALA A 71 5.97 -7.69 -9.05
CA ALA A 71 7.06 -8.30 -8.30
C ALA A 71 7.38 -7.51 -7.03
N ILE A 72 7.46 -6.19 -7.12
CA ILE A 72 7.73 -5.29 -5.99
C ILE A 72 6.64 -5.44 -4.92
N GLY A 73 5.36 -5.40 -5.30
CA GLY A 73 4.25 -5.58 -4.36
C GLY A 73 4.34 -6.89 -3.58
N ILE A 74 4.68 -7.99 -4.28
CA ILE A 74 4.90 -9.31 -3.65
C ILE A 74 6.15 -9.29 -2.74
N ILE A 75 7.27 -8.76 -3.23
CA ILE A 75 8.56 -8.69 -2.51
C ILE A 75 8.40 -7.92 -1.20
N ILE A 76 7.72 -6.78 -1.21
CA ILE A 76 7.48 -5.96 -0.01
C ILE A 76 6.76 -6.76 1.07
N VAL A 77 5.71 -7.50 0.68
CA VAL A 77 4.97 -8.32 1.64
C VAL A 77 5.86 -9.41 2.23
N PHE A 78 6.70 -10.04 1.40
CA PHE A 78 7.68 -11.02 1.88
C PHE A 78 8.76 -10.39 2.77
N ILE A 79 9.21 -9.18 2.51
CA ILE A 79 10.14 -8.45 3.38
C ILE A 79 9.50 -8.26 4.74
N GLY A 80 8.28 -7.73 4.83
CA GLY A 80 7.60 -7.56 6.12
C GLY A 80 7.31 -8.89 6.83
N ARG A 81 6.99 -9.95 6.08
CA ARG A 81 6.85 -11.31 6.63
C ARG A 81 8.14 -11.84 7.25
N HIS A 82 9.29 -11.55 6.66
CA HIS A 82 10.59 -12.07 7.12
C HIS A 82 11.33 -11.14 8.08
N THR A 83 10.90 -9.88 8.19
CA THR A 83 11.48 -8.86 9.08
C THR A 83 10.55 -8.58 10.25
N LEU A 84 9.51 -7.76 10.05
CA LEU A 84 8.59 -7.29 11.08
C LEU A 84 7.97 -8.44 11.88
N CYS A 85 7.50 -9.50 11.23
CA CYS A 85 6.85 -10.63 11.90
C CYS A 85 7.80 -11.46 12.78
N LYS A 86 9.13 -11.30 12.66
CA LYS A 86 10.12 -12.00 13.49
C LYS A 86 10.57 -11.17 14.70
N LEU A 87 10.12 -9.91 14.81
CA LEU A 87 10.48 -9.04 15.91
C LEU A 87 9.70 -9.42 17.18
N PRO A 88 10.29 -9.22 18.37
CA PRO A 88 9.65 -9.60 19.62
C PRO A 88 8.37 -8.78 19.85
N ASN A 89 7.32 -9.42 20.38
CA ASN A 89 6.01 -8.82 20.66
C ASN A 89 5.21 -8.37 19.41
N VAL A 90 5.60 -8.82 18.21
CA VAL A 90 4.82 -8.63 16.99
C VAL A 90 4.05 -9.91 16.70
N LYS A 91 2.71 -9.84 16.67
CA LYS A 91 1.89 -10.96 16.18
C LYS A 91 2.11 -11.11 14.68
N THR A 92 2.20 -12.35 14.20
CA THR A 92 2.51 -12.59 12.78
C THR A 92 1.38 -12.10 11.87
N GLU A 93 0.13 -12.21 12.30
CA GLU A 93 -1.04 -11.70 11.59
C GLU A 93 -0.99 -10.18 11.44
N ASP A 94 -0.69 -9.48 12.53
CA ASP A 94 -0.52 -8.01 12.54
C ASP A 94 0.63 -7.61 11.62
N GLY A 95 1.77 -8.29 11.71
CA GLY A 95 2.95 -8.01 10.87
C GLY A 95 2.70 -8.28 9.38
N ILE A 96 1.98 -9.34 9.02
CA ILE A 96 1.58 -9.62 7.63
C ILE A 96 0.59 -8.57 7.13
N ALA A 97 -0.39 -8.17 7.95
CA ALA A 97 -1.32 -7.10 7.60
C ALA A 97 -0.58 -5.76 7.39
N THR A 98 0.37 -5.41 8.26
CA THR A 98 1.24 -4.24 8.06
C THR A 98 2.04 -4.35 6.76
N ALA A 99 2.66 -5.50 6.49
CA ALA A 99 3.41 -5.71 5.26
C ALA A 99 2.53 -5.57 4.01
N GLY A 100 1.31 -6.12 4.05
CA GLY A 100 0.28 -5.96 3.01
C GLY A 100 -0.10 -4.51 2.77
N LEU A 101 -0.31 -3.75 3.85
CA LEU A 101 -0.70 -2.34 3.74
C LEU A 101 0.41 -1.46 3.15
N PHE A 102 1.67 -1.72 3.51
CA PHE A 102 2.85 -1.01 2.98
C PHE A 102 3.33 -1.52 1.61
N GLY A 103 2.85 -2.68 1.15
CA GLY A 103 3.05 -3.13 -0.23
C GLY A 103 1.95 -2.67 -1.18
N ALA A 104 0.80 -2.31 -0.62
CA ALA A 104 -0.33 -1.74 -1.32
C ALA A 104 -0.15 -0.23 -1.53
N VAL A 105 -0.85 0.33 -2.52
CA VAL A 105 -0.60 1.71 -2.98
C VAL A 105 -1.61 2.67 -2.36
N SER A 106 -1.15 3.88 -2.04
CA SER A 106 -1.99 5.01 -1.64
C SER A 106 -2.24 5.97 -2.79
N GLY A 107 -3.52 6.22 -3.09
CA GLY A 107 -3.95 7.21 -4.08
C GLY A 107 -3.47 8.62 -3.78
N SER A 108 -3.40 8.97 -2.49
CA SER A 108 -2.99 10.30 -2.05
C SER A 108 -1.48 10.50 -2.19
N THR A 109 -0.68 9.53 -1.76
CA THR A 109 0.80 9.56 -1.95
C THR A 109 1.18 9.54 -3.42
N PHE A 110 0.48 8.73 -4.22
CA PHE A 110 0.68 8.67 -5.66
C PHE A 110 0.38 10.01 -6.34
N ALA A 111 -0.77 10.64 -6.02
CA ALA A 111 -1.12 11.96 -6.55
C ALA A 111 -0.09 13.04 -6.15
N ALA A 112 0.40 13.00 -4.91
CA ALA A 112 1.46 13.90 -4.43
C ALA A 112 2.77 13.75 -5.21
N GLY A 113 3.18 12.51 -5.50
CA GLY A 113 4.39 12.22 -6.28
C GLY A 113 4.32 12.72 -7.71
N LEU A 114 3.22 12.42 -8.42
CA LEU A 114 3.00 12.90 -9.78
C LEU A 114 3.02 14.43 -9.84
N THR A 115 2.35 15.06 -8.88
CA THR A 115 2.37 16.51 -8.76
C THR A 115 3.78 17.08 -8.62
N LEU A 116 4.61 16.50 -7.75
CA LEU A 116 5.94 17.04 -7.49
C LEU A 116 6.79 16.93 -8.76
N LEU A 117 6.66 15.83 -9.49
CA LEU A 117 7.26 15.68 -10.81
C LEU A 117 6.76 16.75 -11.80
N GLU A 118 5.45 16.98 -11.88
CA GLU A 118 4.87 18.03 -12.75
C GLU A 118 5.36 19.44 -12.35
N THR A 119 5.45 19.72 -11.05
CA THR A 119 5.87 21.02 -10.51
C THR A 119 7.34 21.29 -10.79
N ASP A 120 8.19 20.26 -10.66
CA ASP A 120 9.63 20.33 -10.93
C ASP A 120 9.96 20.20 -12.43
N GLY A 121 8.94 20.04 -13.29
CA GLY A 121 9.11 19.90 -14.73
C GLY A 121 9.83 18.60 -15.13
N ILE A 122 9.75 17.56 -14.30
CA ILE A 122 10.39 16.27 -14.55
C ILE A 122 9.44 15.43 -15.42
N PRO A 123 9.83 15.11 -16.66
CA PRO A 123 8.99 14.33 -17.55
C PRO A 123 8.86 12.89 -17.05
N TYR A 124 7.65 12.35 -17.15
CA TYR A 124 7.33 10.96 -16.89
C TYR A 124 6.23 10.51 -17.86
N GLU A 125 6.11 9.20 -18.05
CA GLU A 125 5.04 8.61 -18.84
C GLU A 125 3.72 8.70 -18.07
N ALA A 126 2.72 9.41 -18.58
CA ALA A 126 1.39 9.49 -17.95
C ALA A 126 0.71 8.12 -17.80
N TRP A 127 1.03 7.14 -18.65
CA TRP A 127 0.55 5.76 -18.51
C TRP A 127 1.10 5.06 -17.26
N THR A 128 2.15 5.57 -16.60
CA THR A 128 2.67 5.01 -15.32
C THR A 128 1.59 4.90 -14.25
N ALA A 129 0.53 5.70 -14.33
CA ALA A 129 -0.62 5.55 -13.44
C ALA A 129 -1.31 4.18 -13.56
N ALA A 130 -1.25 3.54 -14.73
CA ALA A 130 -1.76 2.20 -14.92
C ALA A 130 -0.98 1.14 -14.11
N LEU A 131 0.22 1.44 -13.61
CA LEU A 131 1.01 0.54 -12.76
C LEU A 131 0.40 0.35 -11.36
N TYR A 132 -0.43 1.29 -10.91
CA TYR A 132 -1.08 1.26 -9.59
C TYR A 132 -1.74 -0.10 -9.27
N PRO A 133 -2.73 -0.58 -10.06
CA PRO A 133 -3.39 -1.86 -9.76
C PRO A 133 -2.45 -3.06 -9.81
N PHE A 134 -1.42 -3.01 -10.67
CA PHE A 134 -0.44 -4.09 -10.79
C PHE A 134 0.42 -4.23 -9.54
N MET A 135 0.52 -3.21 -8.70
CA MET A 135 1.20 -3.31 -7.41
C MET A 135 0.23 -3.57 -6.25
N ASP A 136 -0.88 -2.82 -6.21
CA ASP A 136 -1.84 -2.84 -5.09
C ASP A 136 -2.46 -4.23 -4.88
N ILE A 137 -2.99 -4.82 -5.96
CA ILE A 137 -3.72 -6.08 -5.89
C ILE A 137 -2.78 -7.24 -5.51
N PRO A 138 -1.61 -7.43 -6.13
CA PRO A 138 -0.70 -8.50 -5.74
C PRO A 138 -0.21 -8.40 -4.30
N ALA A 139 0.05 -7.20 -3.79
CA ALA A 139 0.44 -7.01 -2.40
C ALA A 139 -0.67 -7.46 -1.44
N LEU A 140 -1.91 -6.97 -1.61
CA LEU A 140 -3.04 -7.33 -0.75
C LEU A 140 -3.36 -8.83 -0.81
N VAL A 141 -3.39 -9.40 -2.02
CA VAL A 141 -3.61 -10.85 -2.21
C VAL A 141 -2.51 -11.65 -1.52
N THR A 142 -1.25 -11.27 -1.69
CA THR A 142 -0.11 -11.98 -1.08
C THR A 142 -0.20 -11.94 0.44
N ALA A 143 -0.53 -10.79 1.03
CA ALA A 143 -0.66 -10.67 2.48
C ALA A 143 -1.77 -11.59 3.02
N ILE A 144 -2.94 -11.59 2.39
CA ILE A 144 -4.07 -12.42 2.81
C ILE A 144 -3.78 -13.92 2.64
N VAL A 145 -3.15 -14.31 1.53
CA VAL A 145 -2.74 -15.69 1.29
C VAL A 145 -1.71 -16.15 2.33
N LEU A 146 -0.67 -15.34 2.61
CA LEU A 146 0.34 -15.68 3.61
C LEU A 146 -0.25 -15.79 5.02
N ALA A 147 -1.16 -14.89 5.39
CA ALA A 147 -1.84 -14.95 6.68
C ALA A 147 -2.73 -16.19 6.80
N SER A 148 -3.49 -16.53 5.74
CA SER A 148 -4.30 -17.74 5.73
C SER A 148 -3.46 -19.02 5.85
N ILE A 149 -2.32 -19.09 5.13
CA ILE A 149 -1.37 -20.20 5.25
C ILE A 149 -0.86 -20.31 6.69
N TYR A 150 -0.49 -19.18 7.32
CA TYR A 150 -0.03 -19.15 8.70
C TYR A 150 -1.09 -19.67 9.68
N THR A 151 -2.32 -19.16 9.61
CA THR A 151 -3.44 -19.58 10.47
C THR A 151 -3.77 -21.06 10.27
N SER A 152 -3.71 -21.56 9.03
CA SER A 152 -3.95 -22.98 8.75
C SER A 152 -2.90 -23.90 9.38
N LYS A 153 -1.62 -23.49 9.36
CA LYS A 153 -0.52 -24.23 10.00
C LYS A 153 -0.65 -24.23 11.52
N GLN A 154 -1.04 -23.10 12.12
CA GLN A 154 -1.29 -23.05 13.56
C GLN A 154 -2.44 -23.96 13.99
N ARG A 155 -3.54 -23.97 13.25
CA ARG A 155 -4.67 -24.88 13.52
C ARG A 155 -4.25 -26.35 13.44
N ALA A 156 -3.55 -26.72 12.37
CA ALA A 156 -3.06 -28.10 12.21
C ALA A 156 -2.12 -28.51 13.36
N ALA A 157 -1.24 -27.63 13.82
CA ALA A 157 -0.35 -27.90 14.96
C ALA A 157 -1.14 -28.01 16.29
N ALA A 158 -2.17 -27.19 16.49
CA ALA A 158 -3.04 -27.28 17.66
C ALA A 158 -3.85 -28.58 17.67
N ASP A 159 -4.41 -28.97 16.52
CA ASP A 159 -5.15 -30.23 16.36
C ASP A 159 -4.23 -31.44 16.63
N GLU A 160 -2.97 -31.39 16.18
CA GLU A 160 -1.97 -32.42 16.46
C GLU A 160 -1.60 -32.50 17.95
N ALA A 161 -1.46 -31.36 18.62
CA ALA A 161 -1.16 -31.29 20.05
C ALA A 161 -2.32 -31.83 20.92
N LEU A 162 -3.56 -31.44 20.60
CA LEU A 162 -4.77 -31.93 21.27
C LEU A 162 -4.94 -33.43 21.08
N GLY A 163 -4.66 -33.94 19.87
CA GLY A 163 -4.65 -35.37 19.61
C GLY A 163 -3.65 -36.10 20.51
N LYS A 164 -2.42 -35.60 20.65
CA LYS A 164 -1.40 -36.21 21.51
C LYS A 164 -1.80 -36.22 22.99
N GLU A 165 -2.38 -35.14 23.52
CA GLU A 165 -2.90 -35.11 24.90
C GLU A 165 -4.06 -36.09 25.12
N GLU A 166 -4.97 -36.24 24.14
CA GLU A 166 -6.06 -37.21 24.21
C GLU A 166 -5.55 -38.67 24.18
N TYR A 167 -4.50 -38.96 23.40
CA TYR A 167 -3.85 -40.28 23.38
C TYR A 167 -3.16 -40.59 24.72
N LEU A 168 -2.37 -39.65 25.26
CA LEU A 168 -1.63 -39.84 26.51
C LEU A 168 -2.56 -40.01 27.72
N SER A 169 -3.64 -39.23 27.79
CA SER A 169 -4.65 -39.37 28.86
C SER A 169 -5.42 -40.69 28.78
N LYS A 170 -5.66 -41.24 27.58
CA LYS A 170 -6.26 -42.57 27.41
C LYS A 170 -5.30 -43.71 27.79
N GLU A 171 -4.01 -43.61 27.49
CA GLU A 171 -3.01 -44.59 27.95
C GLU A 171 -2.91 -44.62 29.49
N GLU A 172 -2.91 -43.44 30.13
CA GLU A 172 -2.87 -43.34 31.59
C GLU A 172 -4.14 -43.92 32.25
N TYR A 173 -5.31 -43.71 31.65
CA TYR A 173 -6.57 -44.30 32.12
C TYR A 173 -6.62 -45.83 31.95
N LEU A 174 -6.10 -46.36 30.82
CA LEU A 174 -6.06 -47.80 30.55
C LEU A 174 -4.96 -48.53 31.34
N GLY A 175 -3.86 -47.84 31.68
CA GLY A 175 -2.79 -48.38 32.53
C GLY A 175 -3.21 -48.59 33.98
N ASN A 176 -4.28 -47.92 34.44
CA ASN A 176 -4.74 -47.95 35.83
C ASN A 176 -5.95 -48.88 36.08
N GLN A 177 -6.51 -49.52 35.04
CA GLN A 177 -7.55 -50.54 35.19
C GLN A 177 -7.08 -51.88 34.64
N GLY A 178 -6.74 -52.79 35.56
CA GLY A 178 -6.50 -54.20 35.23
C GLY A 178 -7.78 -54.88 34.74
N GLY A 179 -7.67 -55.55 33.59
CA GLY A 179 -8.52 -56.68 33.21
C GLY A 179 -9.93 -56.35 32.71
N GLY A 180 -10.07 -56.08 31.42
CA GLY A 180 -11.36 -56.12 30.72
C GLY A 180 -11.19 -56.01 29.21
N THR A 181 -11.72 -56.98 28.46
CA THR A 181 -11.67 -57.01 26.99
C THR A 181 -12.36 -55.80 26.38
N ALA A 182 -11.59 -54.79 26.01
CA ALA A 182 -12.08 -53.58 25.35
C ALA A 182 -12.36 -53.85 23.87
N VAL A 183 -13.64 -53.80 23.49
CA VAL A 183 -14.06 -53.72 22.09
C VAL A 183 -13.56 -52.39 21.52
N ALA A 184 -12.64 -52.47 20.56
CA ALA A 184 -12.06 -51.32 19.88
C ALA A 184 -13.12 -50.60 19.03
N TYR A 185 -13.80 -49.61 19.62
CA TYR A 185 -14.51 -48.61 18.84
C TYR A 185 -13.48 -47.73 18.13
N ARG A 186 -13.24 -48.05 16.86
CA ARG A 186 -12.46 -47.23 15.93
C ARG A 186 -13.25 -45.97 15.61
N SER A 187 -13.18 -44.96 16.46
CA SER A 187 -13.57 -43.60 16.11
C SER A 187 -12.63 -43.14 15.00
N LYS A 188 -13.08 -43.24 13.74
CA LYS A 188 -12.47 -42.50 12.62
C LYS A 188 -12.40 -41.04 13.07
N PRO A 189 -11.22 -40.38 13.07
CA PRO A 189 -11.22 -38.93 13.13
C PRO A 189 -11.97 -38.48 11.88
N GLN A 190 -13.13 -37.87 12.10
CA GLN A 190 -13.99 -37.40 11.02
C GLN A 190 -13.26 -36.20 10.40
N GLY A 191 -12.46 -36.51 9.38
CA GLY A 191 -11.73 -35.54 8.57
C GLY A 191 -12.72 -34.55 7.96
N GLY A 192 -12.73 -33.37 8.54
CA GLY A 192 -13.48 -32.21 8.06
C GLY A 192 -12.60 -30.98 8.05
N THR A 193 -11.34 -31.10 7.64
CA THR A 193 -10.50 -29.95 7.29
C THR A 193 -11.07 -29.30 6.03
N SER A 194 -12.12 -28.49 6.20
CA SER A 194 -12.45 -27.45 5.24
C SER A 194 -11.30 -26.45 5.28
N SER A 195 -10.25 -26.74 4.50
CA SER A 195 -9.29 -25.74 4.09
C SER A 195 -10.10 -24.61 3.48
N ASN A 196 -10.30 -23.55 4.25
CA ASN A 196 -11.02 -22.38 3.80
C ASN A 196 -10.12 -21.70 2.77
N ARG A 197 -10.15 -22.20 1.52
CA ARG A 197 -9.32 -21.67 0.43
C ARG A 197 -9.59 -20.18 0.35
N VAL A 198 -8.54 -19.37 0.47
CA VAL A 198 -8.62 -17.93 0.28
C VAL A 198 -9.24 -17.67 -1.09
N ARG A 199 -10.40 -17.00 -1.09
CA ARG A 199 -11.05 -16.60 -2.33
C ARG A 199 -10.36 -15.33 -2.81
N ILE A 200 -9.54 -15.45 -3.85
CA ILE A 200 -8.76 -14.34 -4.42
C ILE A 200 -9.67 -13.31 -5.10
N TRP A 201 -10.71 -13.77 -5.82
CA TRP A 201 -11.59 -12.88 -6.58
C TRP A 201 -12.29 -11.79 -5.76
N PRO A 202 -12.87 -12.08 -4.56
CA PRO A 202 -13.38 -11.04 -3.67
C PRO A 202 -12.36 -9.95 -3.35
N ILE A 203 -11.09 -10.30 -3.12
CA ILE A 203 -10.02 -9.34 -2.78
C ILE A 203 -9.73 -8.43 -3.96
N VAL A 204 -9.59 -9.02 -5.15
CA VAL A 204 -9.40 -8.28 -6.41
C VAL A 204 -10.58 -7.33 -6.64
N LYS A 205 -11.80 -7.84 -6.50
CA LYS A 205 -13.03 -7.06 -6.66
C LYS A 205 -13.09 -5.89 -5.67
N GLU A 206 -12.75 -6.11 -4.40
CA GLU A 206 -12.81 -5.08 -3.37
C GLU A 206 -11.76 -3.97 -3.59
N SER A 207 -10.52 -4.33 -3.96
CA SER A 207 -9.50 -3.34 -4.35
C SER A 207 -9.97 -2.51 -5.55
N LEU A 208 -10.51 -3.15 -6.60
CA LEU A 208 -11.05 -2.46 -7.79
C LEU A 208 -12.23 -1.54 -7.45
N GLN A 209 -13.06 -1.91 -6.47
CA GLN A 209 -14.19 -1.10 -5.99
C GLN A 209 -13.78 0.06 -5.08
N GLY A 210 -12.49 0.15 -4.71
CA GLY A 210 -11.95 1.29 -3.97
C GLY A 210 -12.09 2.58 -4.76
N SER A 211 -12.56 3.66 -4.13
CA SER A 211 -12.87 4.92 -4.82
C SER A 211 -11.71 5.48 -5.63
N ALA A 212 -10.48 5.42 -5.09
CA ALA A 212 -9.27 5.86 -5.76
C ALA A 212 -8.97 5.04 -7.03
N LEU A 213 -8.95 3.73 -6.91
CA LEU A 213 -8.63 2.83 -8.03
C LEU A 213 -9.74 2.82 -9.09
N SER A 214 -11.01 2.81 -8.66
CA SER A 214 -12.16 2.96 -9.55
C SER A 214 -12.11 4.27 -10.36
N ALA A 215 -11.77 5.39 -9.71
CA ALA A 215 -11.65 6.69 -10.38
C ALA A 215 -10.52 6.69 -11.42
N LEU A 216 -9.36 6.15 -11.05
CA LEU A 216 -8.21 6.03 -11.93
C LEU A 216 -8.52 5.16 -13.15
N LEU A 217 -9.09 3.97 -12.94
CA LEU A 217 -9.45 3.05 -14.02
C LEU A 217 -10.53 3.61 -14.93
N LEU A 218 -11.53 4.31 -14.37
CA LEU A 218 -12.53 5.02 -15.16
C LEU A 218 -11.89 6.14 -15.99
N GLY A 219 -10.97 6.91 -15.39
CA GLY A 219 -10.19 7.92 -16.10
C GLY A 219 -9.41 7.31 -17.25
N ILE A 220 -8.69 6.20 -17.03
CA ILE A 220 -7.96 5.48 -18.09
C ILE A 220 -8.92 5.01 -19.19
N ALA A 221 -10.05 4.42 -18.83
CA ALA A 221 -11.03 3.93 -19.81
C ALA A 221 -11.60 5.08 -20.67
N LEU A 222 -11.98 6.20 -20.05
CA LEU A 222 -12.44 7.39 -20.78
C LEU A 222 -11.32 7.99 -21.62
N GLY A 223 -10.12 8.06 -21.04
CA GLY A 223 -8.89 8.49 -21.67
C GLY A 223 -8.50 7.60 -22.85
N LEU A 224 -8.89 6.33 -22.89
CA LEU A 224 -8.61 5.37 -23.97
C LEU A 224 -9.72 5.32 -25.04
N LEU A 225 -10.98 5.49 -24.64
CA LEU A 225 -12.13 5.21 -25.51
C LEU A 225 -12.86 6.46 -26.05
N THR A 226 -12.63 7.64 -25.49
CA THR A 226 -13.39 8.87 -25.83
C THR A 226 -12.54 9.97 -26.50
N GLN A 227 -12.91 11.24 -26.49
CA GLN A 227 -12.03 12.38 -26.85
C GLN A 227 -12.19 13.43 -25.74
N PRO A 228 -11.53 13.22 -24.58
CA PRO A 228 -11.82 14.00 -23.38
C PRO A 228 -11.12 15.36 -23.35
N GLU A 229 -10.34 15.74 -24.38
CA GLU A 229 -9.43 16.89 -24.40
C GLU A 229 -10.14 18.19 -23.95
N ARG A 230 -11.33 18.46 -24.49
CA ARG A 230 -12.09 19.67 -24.15
C ARG A 230 -12.48 19.74 -22.68
N VAL A 231 -12.86 18.62 -22.07
CA VAL A 231 -13.24 18.55 -20.66
C VAL A 231 -12.00 18.54 -19.79
N TYR A 232 -10.95 17.85 -20.22
CA TYR A 232 -9.66 17.83 -19.56
C TYR A 232 -9.08 19.24 -19.41
N ASP A 233 -8.94 19.98 -20.52
CA ASP A 233 -8.29 21.30 -20.53
C ASP A 233 -9.10 22.38 -19.81
N THR A 234 -10.44 22.32 -19.87
CA THR A 234 -11.29 23.38 -19.29
C THR A 234 -11.69 23.12 -17.85
N PHE A 235 -11.66 21.86 -17.39
CA PHE A 235 -12.14 21.49 -16.06
C PHE A 235 -11.05 20.80 -15.23
N PHE A 236 -10.50 19.68 -15.70
CA PHE A 236 -9.59 18.87 -14.89
C PHE A 236 -8.22 19.52 -14.69
N ASP A 237 -7.59 20.03 -15.74
CA ASP A 237 -6.23 20.59 -15.67
C ASP A 237 -6.14 21.85 -14.78
N PRO A 238 -7.05 22.85 -14.90
CA PRO A 238 -7.00 24.03 -14.03
C PRO A 238 -7.32 23.70 -12.56
N LEU A 239 -8.30 22.82 -12.32
CA LEU A 239 -8.68 22.40 -10.97
C LEU A 239 -7.58 21.58 -10.30
N PHE A 240 -6.81 20.80 -11.06
CA PHE A 240 -5.77 19.93 -10.54
C PHE A 240 -4.82 20.68 -9.60
N ARG A 241 -4.28 21.82 -10.04
CA ARG A 241 -3.31 22.62 -9.26
C ARG A 241 -3.91 23.20 -7.97
N GLY A 242 -5.18 23.62 -8.03
CA GLY A 242 -5.91 24.15 -6.87
C GLY A 242 -6.26 23.06 -5.85
N LEU A 243 -6.85 21.96 -6.32
CA LEU A 243 -7.22 20.82 -5.48
C LEU A 243 -6.00 20.16 -4.84
N LEU A 244 -4.89 20.12 -5.56
CA LEU A 244 -3.61 19.67 -5.05
C LEU A 244 -3.11 20.51 -3.87
N SER A 245 -3.18 21.84 -3.98
CA SER A 245 -2.75 22.74 -2.91
C SER A 245 -3.52 22.45 -1.61
N VAL A 246 -4.82 22.17 -1.76
CA VAL A 246 -5.68 21.73 -0.65
C VAL A 246 -5.26 20.34 -0.15
N LEU A 247 -4.94 19.38 -1.03
CA LEU A 247 -4.46 18.05 -0.63
C LEU A 247 -3.16 18.15 0.20
N MET A 248 -2.20 18.96 -0.23
CA MET A 248 -0.94 19.18 0.49
C MET A 248 -1.17 19.79 1.87
N LEU A 249 -2.12 20.73 1.98
CA LEU A 249 -2.53 21.29 3.27
C LEU A 249 -3.10 20.21 4.19
N VAL A 250 -4.02 19.38 3.69
CA VAL A 250 -4.62 18.27 4.47
C VAL A 250 -3.54 17.31 4.95
N MET A 251 -2.63 16.90 4.06
CA MET A 251 -1.53 16.00 4.41
C MET A 251 -0.61 16.60 5.47
N GLY A 252 -0.33 17.90 5.40
CA GLY A 252 0.45 18.60 6.43
C GLY A 252 -0.25 18.62 7.79
N MET A 253 -1.56 18.89 7.80
CA MET A 253 -2.37 18.85 9.01
C MET A 253 -2.43 17.45 9.62
N GLU A 254 -2.65 16.43 8.79
CA GLU A 254 -2.69 15.03 9.21
C GLU A 254 -1.33 14.59 9.78
N ALA A 255 -0.23 14.92 9.10
CA ALA A 255 1.12 14.61 9.57
C ALA A 255 1.35 15.19 10.97
N ALA A 256 0.98 16.44 11.20
CA ALA A 256 1.12 17.08 12.52
C ALA A 256 0.18 16.50 13.57
N ALA A 257 -1.09 16.23 13.24
CA ALA A 257 -2.06 15.66 14.17
C ALA A 257 -1.66 14.25 14.63
N ARG A 258 -1.04 13.47 13.74
CA ARG A 258 -0.65 12.09 13.99
C ARG A 258 0.68 11.92 14.74
N LEU A 259 1.49 12.98 14.88
CA LEU A 259 2.71 12.98 15.71
C LEU A 259 2.43 12.58 17.17
N GLY A 260 1.26 12.94 17.71
CA GLY A 260 0.84 12.55 19.07
C GLY A 260 0.42 11.08 19.19
N GLU A 261 -0.08 10.49 18.11
CA GLU A 261 -0.52 9.09 18.05
C GLU A 261 0.65 8.10 17.97
N LEU A 262 1.83 8.58 17.54
CA LEU A 262 3.09 7.82 17.51
C LEU A 262 3.44 7.17 18.85
N ARG A 263 3.08 7.84 19.95
CA ARG A 263 3.34 7.35 21.32
C ARG A 263 2.52 6.10 21.68
N LYS A 264 1.47 5.78 20.91
CA LYS A 264 0.57 4.64 21.15
C LYS A 264 0.88 3.43 20.27
N VAL A 265 1.74 3.57 19.27
CA VAL A 265 2.13 2.50 18.36
C VAL A 265 3.30 1.72 18.96
N ALA A 266 3.24 0.39 18.95
CA ALA A 266 4.31 -0.44 19.49
C ALA A 266 5.62 -0.20 18.71
N GLN A 267 6.73 -0.09 19.44
CA GLN A 267 8.05 0.37 18.97
C GLN A 267 8.49 -0.21 17.61
N TRP A 268 8.22 -1.49 17.36
CA TRP A 268 8.64 -2.16 16.13
C TRP A 268 7.86 -1.74 14.90
N TYR A 269 6.57 -1.44 15.04
CA TYR A 269 5.77 -0.89 13.95
C TYR A 269 6.17 0.55 13.64
N THR A 270 6.56 1.31 14.66
CA THR A 270 7.11 2.66 14.49
C THR A 270 8.42 2.63 13.71
N LEU A 271 9.35 1.76 14.11
CA LEU A 271 10.62 1.59 13.41
C LEU A 271 10.42 1.11 11.98
N TYR A 272 9.55 0.11 11.78
CA TYR A 272 9.22 -0.39 10.45
C TYR A 272 8.62 0.71 9.59
N ALA A 273 7.64 1.47 10.09
CA ALA A 273 6.99 2.52 9.32
C ALA A 273 7.90 3.70 8.96
N LEU A 274 8.98 3.92 9.71
CA LEU A 274 10.00 4.92 9.39
C LEU A 274 10.94 4.43 8.27
N ILE A 275 11.32 3.16 8.30
CA ILE A 275 12.33 2.60 7.38
C ILE A 275 11.69 2.08 6.09
N ALA A 276 10.53 1.43 6.19
CA ALA A 276 9.88 0.70 5.11
C ALA A 276 9.58 1.58 3.89
N PRO A 277 9.01 2.80 3.99
CA PRO A 277 8.78 3.65 2.82
C PRO A 277 10.05 3.92 2.01
N LEU A 278 11.15 4.23 2.69
CA LEU A 278 12.43 4.51 2.04
C LEU A 278 13.01 3.24 1.42
N LEU A 279 13.01 2.13 2.16
CA LEU A 279 13.52 0.85 1.67
C LEU A 279 12.72 0.34 0.45
N HIS A 280 11.39 0.34 0.54
CA HIS A 280 10.52 -0.14 -0.53
C HIS A 280 10.65 0.72 -1.79
N GLY A 281 10.67 2.04 -1.62
CA GLY A 281 10.88 2.95 -2.74
C GLY A 281 12.28 2.80 -3.36
N LEU A 282 13.34 2.56 -2.57
CA LEU A 282 14.68 2.27 -3.11
C LEU A 282 14.73 0.95 -3.88
N ILE A 283 14.04 -0.10 -3.41
CA ILE A 283 13.93 -1.37 -4.14
C ILE A 283 13.25 -1.11 -5.49
N ALA A 284 12.11 -0.43 -5.47
CA ALA A 284 11.36 -0.09 -6.67
C ALA A 284 12.13 0.85 -7.61
N PHE A 285 12.90 1.79 -7.07
CA PHE A 285 13.82 2.64 -7.83
C PHE A 285 14.87 1.77 -8.54
N GLY A 286 15.44 0.77 -7.87
CA GLY A 286 16.37 -0.19 -8.48
C GLY A 286 15.74 -0.96 -9.65
N PHE A 287 14.53 -1.50 -9.47
CA PHE A 287 13.78 -2.14 -10.56
C PHE A 287 13.43 -1.16 -11.69
N GLY A 288 13.07 0.08 -11.35
CA GLY A 288 12.83 1.14 -12.31
C GLY A 288 14.08 1.49 -13.11
N MET A 289 15.25 1.54 -12.50
CA MET A 289 16.52 1.74 -13.21
C MET A 289 16.84 0.58 -14.15
N ILE A 290 16.49 -0.65 -13.78
CA ILE A 290 16.58 -1.79 -14.72
C ILE A 290 15.66 -1.54 -15.91
N ALA A 291 14.39 -1.16 -15.67
CA ALA A 291 13.47 -0.82 -16.75
C ALA A 291 13.98 0.34 -17.61
N HIS A 292 14.55 1.39 -17.01
CA HIS A 292 15.15 2.53 -17.69
C HIS A 292 16.20 2.09 -18.70
N VAL A 293 17.13 1.23 -18.29
CA VAL A 293 18.21 0.75 -19.15
C VAL A 293 17.70 -0.23 -20.22
N THR A 294 16.67 -1.04 -19.92
CA THR A 294 16.20 -2.09 -20.84
C THR A 294 15.15 -1.63 -21.84
N THR A 295 14.27 -0.69 -21.48
CA THR A 295 13.11 -0.27 -22.29
C THR A 295 13.07 1.23 -22.55
N GLY A 296 14.03 2.01 -22.02
CA GLY A 296 14.01 3.47 -22.12
C GLY A 296 13.03 4.15 -21.17
N PHE A 297 12.52 3.44 -20.16
CA PHE A 297 11.60 3.98 -19.15
C PHE A 297 12.18 5.24 -18.50
N SER A 298 11.48 6.36 -18.53
CA SER A 298 12.02 7.65 -18.11
C SER A 298 12.42 7.66 -16.63
N LEU A 299 13.37 8.54 -16.28
CA LEU A 299 13.75 8.72 -14.87
C LEU A 299 12.58 9.24 -14.01
N GLY A 300 11.68 10.03 -14.59
CA GLY A 300 10.42 10.39 -13.92
C GLY A 300 9.54 9.16 -13.67
N GLY A 301 9.42 8.26 -14.64
CA GLY A 301 8.75 6.97 -14.49
C GLY A 301 9.37 6.10 -13.39
N VAL A 302 10.72 6.08 -13.27
CA VAL A 302 11.43 5.43 -12.16
C VAL A 302 11.01 6.01 -10.81
N VAL A 303 10.93 7.34 -10.72
CA VAL A 303 10.42 8.01 -9.50
C VAL A 303 8.97 7.62 -9.24
N VAL A 304 8.10 7.59 -10.25
CA VAL A 304 6.70 7.17 -10.07
C VAL A 304 6.62 5.76 -9.48
N LEU A 305 7.38 4.81 -10.03
CA LEU A 305 7.45 3.43 -9.53
C LEU A 305 7.96 3.38 -8.07
N ALA A 306 8.96 4.20 -7.74
CA ALA A 306 9.48 4.32 -6.38
C ALA A 306 8.44 4.91 -5.41
N VAL A 307 7.68 5.92 -5.83
CA VAL A 307 6.65 6.57 -5.01
C VAL A 307 5.49 5.62 -4.70
N ILE A 308 4.97 4.90 -5.70
CA ILE A 308 3.89 3.93 -5.44
C ILE A 308 4.35 2.85 -4.45
N ALA A 309 5.61 2.44 -4.52
CA ALA A 309 6.18 1.42 -3.63
C ALA A 309 6.54 1.93 -2.22
N ALA A 310 6.90 3.20 -2.10
CA ALA A 310 7.13 3.83 -0.80
C ALA A 310 5.83 4.10 -0.03
N SER A 311 4.70 4.10 -0.72
CA SER A 311 3.40 4.44 -0.14
C SER A 311 2.81 3.32 0.73
N SER A 312 1.69 3.61 1.39
CA SER A 312 0.94 2.61 2.15
C SER A 312 -0.56 2.89 2.06
N SER A 313 -1.34 1.90 1.66
CA SER A 313 -2.75 2.09 1.29
C SER A 313 -3.60 2.65 2.45
N ASP A 314 -4.30 3.76 2.20
CA ASP A 314 -5.09 4.50 3.19
C ASP A 314 -6.61 4.36 2.99
N ILE A 315 -7.06 3.87 1.82
CA ILE A 315 -8.47 3.84 1.43
C ILE A 315 -9.02 2.42 1.33
N SER A 316 -8.57 1.63 0.35
CA SER A 316 -9.08 0.28 0.06
C SER A 316 -8.36 -0.81 0.85
N GLY A 317 -7.07 -0.63 1.15
CA GLY A 317 -6.26 -1.62 1.87
C GLY A 317 -6.82 -1.99 3.26
N PRO A 318 -7.20 -1.02 4.14
CA PRO A 318 -7.63 -1.37 5.48
C PRO A 318 -8.90 -2.23 5.54
N PRO A 319 -10.01 -1.92 4.84
CA PRO A 319 -11.18 -2.80 4.78
C PRO A 319 -10.84 -4.20 4.23
N THR A 320 -10.07 -4.28 3.16
CA THR A 320 -9.69 -5.55 2.53
C THR A 320 -8.85 -6.43 3.44
N LEU A 321 -7.90 -5.84 4.19
CA LEU A 321 -7.11 -6.58 5.17
C LEU A 321 -7.90 -6.96 6.42
N ARG A 322 -8.88 -6.15 6.87
CA ARG A 322 -9.79 -6.54 7.97
C ARG A 322 -10.63 -7.76 7.58
N ALA A 323 -11.13 -7.77 6.34
CA ALA A 323 -11.91 -8.89 5.83
C ALA A 323 -11.04 -10.14 5.59
N GLY A 324 -9.83 -9.96 5.05
CA GLY A 324 -8.92 -11.05 4.69
C GLY A 324 -8.08 -11.61 5.84
N ILE A 325 -7.78 -10.79 6.86
CA ILE A 325 -6.99 -11.17 8.05
C ILE A 325 -7.73 -10.72 9.32
N PRO A 326 -8.87 -11.33 9.69
CA PRO A 326 -9.69 -10.86 10.81
C PRO A 326 -9.01 -10.90 12.18
N ALA A 327 -7.96 -11.73 12.32
CA ALA A 327 -7.18 -11.86 13.55
C ALA A 327 -6.17 -10.72 13.75
N ALA A 328 -5.88 -9.94 12.71
CA ALA A 328 -4.93 -8.83 12.80
C ALA A 328 -5.56 -7.62 13.50
N ASN A 329 -4.79 -6.94 14.34
CA ASN A 329 -5.18 -5.73 15.03
C ASN A 329 -5.14 -4.50 14.11
N PRO A 330 -6.30 -3.89 13.76
CA PRO A 330 -6.37 -2.73 12.88
C PRO A 330 -5.58 -1.52 13.36
N SER A 331 -5.50 -1.31 14.67
CA SER A 331 -4.79 -0.17 15.24
C SER A 331 -3.28 -0.22 14.95
N ALA A 332 -2.70 -1.42 14.84
CA ALA A 332 -1.26 -1.58 14.59
C ALA A 332 -0.89 -1.23 13.14
N TYR A 333 -1.51 -1.88 12.16
CA TYR A 333 -1.15 -1.69 10.76
C TYR A 333 -1.67 -0.35 10.19
N ILE A 334 -2.88 0.07 10.54
CA ILE A 334 -3.41 1.38 10.11
C ILE A 334 -2.68 2.51 10.82
N GLY A 335 -2.43 2.39 12.14
CA GLY A 335 -1.70 3.40 12.89
C GLY A 335 -0.29 3.60 12.33
N SER A 336 0.46 2.52 12.10
CA SER A 336 1.82 2.59 11.57
C SER A 336 1.92 3.19 10.16
N SER A 337 1.07 2.75 9.23
CA SER A 337 0.98 3.33 7.88
C SER A 337 0.63 4.81 7.92
N THR A 338 -0.46 5.12 8.60
CA THR A 338 -1.16 6.38 8.38
C THR A 338 -0.57 7.51 9.25
N ALA A 339 0.00 7.18 10.43
CA ALA A 339 0.68 8.13 11.30
C ALA A 339 2.17 8.35 11.00
N ILE A 340 2.84 7.39 10.38
CA ILE A 340 4.29 7.46 10.14
C ILE A 340 4.60 7.20 8.67
N GLY A 341 4.20 6.04 8.15
CA GLY A 341 4.58 5.57 6.83
C GLY A 341 4.29 6.58 5.72
N THR A 342 3.04 7.03 5.64
CA THR A 342 2.59 8.00 4.64
C THR A 342 3.28 9.36 4.78
N PRO A 343 3.35 10.00 5.98
CA PRO A 343 4.16 11.20 6.15
C PRO A 343 5.63 11.05 5.74
N VAL A 344 6.27 9.93 6.08
CA VAL A 344 7.66 9.65 5.72
C VAL A 344 7.81 9.47 4.20
N ALA A 345 6.90 8.72 3.56
CA ALA A 345 6.89 8.53 2.11
C ALA A 345 6.80 9.88 1.39
N ILE A 346 5.90 10.77 1.83
CA ILE A 346 5.67 12.07 1.19
C ILE A 346 6.80 13.05 1.49
N ALA A 347 7.14 13.24 2.77
CA ALA A 347 8.07 14.28 3.20
C ALA A 347 9.54 13.93 2.93
N LEU A 348 9.91 12.64 2.98
CA LEU A 348 11.28 12.19 2.82
C LEU A 348 11.46 11.34 1.56
N GLY A 349 10.54 10.41 1.29
CA GLY A 349 10.63 9.48 0.16
C GLY A 349 10.59 10.19 -1.20
N ILE A 350 9.52 10.94 -1.49
CA ILE A 350 9.36 11.60 -2.80
C ILE A 350 10.57 12.52 -3.12
N PRO A 351 11.00 13.44 -2.23
CA PRO A 351 12.15 14.29 -2.51
C PRO A 351 13.44 13.49 -2.70
N LEU A 352 13.63 12.42 -1.93
CA LEU A 352 14.79 11.54 -2.07
C LEU A 352 14.84 10.89 -3.46
N PHE A 353 13.73 10.30 -3.93
CA PHE A 353 13.71 9.63 -5.23
C PHE A 353 13.87 10.62 -6.39
N ILE A 354 13.27 11.81 -6.29
CA ILE A 354 13.50 12.89 -7.26
C ILE A 354 14.98 13.29 -7.29
N ALA A 355 15.60 13.51 -6.13
CA ALA A 355 17.00 13.89 -6.05
C ALA A 355 17.93 12.80 -6.61
N LEU A 356 17.62 11.52 -6.35
CA LEU A 356 18.37 10.39 -6.93
C LEU A 356 18.22 10.34 -8.46
N ALA A 357 17.01 10.51 -8.97
CA ALA A 357 16.76 10.54 -10.42
C ALA A 357 17.51 11.69 -11.10
N GLN A 358 17.47 12.89 -10.52
CA GLN A 358 18.21 14.05 -11.05
C GLN A 358 19.73 13.83 -11.00
N ALA A 359 20.24 13.28 -9.88
CA ALA A 359 21.67 13.01 -9.74
C ALA A 359 22.19 11.96 -10.75
N LEU A 360 21.34 11.01 -11.15
CA LEU A 360 21.68 9.99 -12.14
C LEU A 360 21.39 10.42 -13.58
N GLY A 361 20.47 11.36 -13.78
CA GLY A 361 20.05 11.88 -15.09
C GLY A 361 20.92 12.99 -15.67
N GLY A 362 21.70 13.69 -14.83
CA GLY A 362 22.56 14.80 -15.25
C GLY A 362 21.95 16.17 -14.99
#